data_AF-A0A1I0TGY8-F1
#
_entry.id   AF-A0A1I0TGY8-F1
#
_cell.length_a   1.000
_cell.length_b   1.000
_cell.length_c   1.000
_cell.angle_alpha   90.00
_cell.angle_beta   90.00
_cell.angle_gamma   90.00
#
_symmetry.space_group_name_H-M   'P 1'
#
loop_
_entity.id
_entity.type
_entity.pdbx_description
1 polymer ?
#
loop_
_entity_poly.entity_id
_entity_poly.type
_entity_poly.pdbx_seq_one_letter_code
_entity_poly.pdbx_strand_id
1 'polypeptide(L)'
;MTKRINKIIQIDGFSYNVEFKPDPVFLRPYQFKLTISLDGKIIHSNTYPNFQGLPFKTAVEKIVQEHHQRMKRKMELENKMNEFLEEFEQWNGVIEYDVHES
;
A
#
# COMPACT_ATOMS: atom_id res chain seq x y z
N MET A 1 -12.63 28.04 7.57
CA MET A 1 -11.97 27.45 6.39
C MET A 1 -10.92 26.46 6.87
N THR A 2 -11.16 25.17 6.76
CA THR A 2 -10.21 24.15 7.23
C THR A 2 -9.18 23.90 6.13
N LYS A 3 -7.91 24.22 6.40
CA LYS A 3 -6.83 24.13 5.41
C LYS A 3 -6.59 22.67 5.02
N ARG A 4 -6.52 22.39 3.72
CA ARG A 4 -6.00 21.11 3.21
C ARG A 4 -4.48 21.16 3.26
N ILE A 5 -3.85 20.04 3.65
CA ILE A 5 -2.39 19.89 3.63
C ILE A 5 -2.07 18.84 2.58
N ASN A 6 -1.16 19.14 1.68
CA ASN A 6 -0.60 18.20 0.71
C ASN A 6 0.89 18.08 0.97
N LYS A 7 1.38 16.84 1.10
CA LYS A 7 2.79 16.54 1.37
C LYS A 7 3.23 15.39 0.47
N ILE A 8 4.45 15.48 -0.04
CA ILE A 8 5.12 14.37 -0.72
C ILE A 8 6.06 13.71 0.29
N ILE A 9 5.95 12.39 0.44
CA ILE A 9 6.83 11.58 1.28
C ILE A 9 7.55 10.59 0.36
N GLN A 10 8.87 10.51 0.47
CA GLN A 10 9.70 9.61 -0.33
C GLN A 10 10.21 8.45 0.54
N ILE A 11 10.02 7.21 0.08
CA ILE A 11 10.50 5.99 0.73
C ILE A 11 11.02 5.05 -0.36
N ASP A 12 12.27 4.59 -0.22
CA ASP A 12 12.90 3.62 -1.14
C ASP A 12 12.74 3.98 -2.64
N GLY A 13 12.85 5.27 -2.97
CA GLY A 13 12.70 5.78 -4.34
C GLY A 13 11.25 6.04 -4.81
N PHE A 14 10.25 5.60 -4.04
CA PHE A 14 8.83 5.85 -4.33
C PHE A 14 8.37 7.20 -3.77
N SER A 15 7.62 7.96 -4.57
CA SER A 15 7.06 9.25 -4.15
C SER A 15 5.57 9.14 -3.84
N TYR A 16 5.23 9.18 -2.55
CA TYR A 16 3.85 9.12 -2.06
C TYR A 16 3.27 10.52 -1.94
N ASN A 17 2.16 10.78 -2.61
CA ASN A 17 1.38 11.99 -2.39
C ASN A 17 0.37 11.76 -1.27
N VAL A 18 0.47 12.56 -0.22
CA VAL A 18 -0.32 12.44 0.99
C VAL A 18 -1.19 13.68 1.12
N GLU A 19 -2.50 13.49 0.97
CA GLU A 19 -3.50 14.54 1.15
C GLU A 19 -4.20 14.39 2.50
N PHE A 20 -4.37 15.52 3.18
CA PHE A 20 -5.10 15.65 4.42
C PHE A 20 -6.34 16.51 4.24
N LYS A 21 -7.50 15.88 4.48
CA LYS A 21 -8.79 16.55 4.52
C LYS A 21 -9.37 16.40 5.94
N PRO A 22 -9.60 17.49 6.68
CA PRO A 22 -10.35 17.43 7.92
C PRO A 22 -11.77 16.92 7.61
N ASP A 23 -12.24 15.95 8.39
CA ASP A 23 -13.55 15.34 8.20
C ASP A 23 -14.63 16.33 8.70
N PRO A 24 -15.57 16.78 7.85
CA PRO A 24 -16.55 17.80 8.22
C PRO A 24 -17.68 17.28 9.14
N VAL A 25 -17.68 16.00 9.51
CA VAL A 25 -18.73 15.42 10.36
C VAL A 25 -18.68 16.01 11.78
N PHE A 26 -19.71 16.81 12.09
CA PHE A 26 -19.87 17.58 13.34
C PHE A 26 -19.78 16.74 14.64
N LEU A 27 -20.05 15.43 14.55
CA LEU A 27 -20.06 14.51 15.70
C LEU A 27 -18.68 13.97 16.08
N ARG A 28 -17.62 14.25 15.30
CA ARG A 28 -16.26 13.78 15.59
C ARG A 28 -15.26 14.89 15.32
N PRO A 29 -15.24 15.94 16.16
CA PRO A 29 -14.24 16.98 16.02
C PRO A 29 -12.85 16.33 16.03
N TYR A 30 -11.97 16.80 15.14
CA TYR A 30 -10.57 16.37 15.01
C TYR A 30 -10.28 15.02 14.32
N GLN A 31 -11.20 14.50 13.50
CA GLN A 31 -10.84 13.44 12.54
C GLN A 31 -10.27 14.02 11.25
N PHE A 32 -9.30 13.31 10.66
CA PHE A 32 -8.75 13.66 9.35
C PHE A 32 -8.73 12.45 8.44
N LYS A 33 -9.13 12.68 7.20
CA LYS A 33 -8.97 11.73 6.11
C LYS A 33 -7.56 11.86 5.56
N LEU A 34 -6.81 10.76 5.65
CA LEU A 34 -5.51 10.57 5.03
C LEU A 34 -5.71 9.83 3.72
N THR A 35 -5.28 10.43 2.62
CA THR A 35 -5.26 9.79 1.30
C THR A 35 -3.81 9.68 0.84
N ILE A 36 -3.34 8.44 0.63
CA ILE A 36 -2.01 8.14 0.10
C ILE A 36 -2.19 7.70 -1.35
N SER A 37 -1.43 8.35 -2.23
CA SER A 37 -1.42 8.08 -3.66
C SER A 37 -0.01 7.77 -4.13
N LEU A 38 0.12 6.80 -5.03
CA LEU A 38 1.36 6.46 -5.72
C LEU A 38 1.07 6.47 -7.22
N ASP A 39 1.89 7.18 -8.00
CA ASP A 39 1.72 7.35 -9.46
C ASP A 39 0.31 7.81 -9.87
N GLY A 40 -0.27 8.71 -9.09
CA GLY A 40 -1.62 9.24 -9.31
C GLY A 40 -2.77 8.30 -8.93
N LYS A 41 -2.50 7.05 -8.52
CA LYS A 41 -3.50 6.10 -8.03
C LYS A 41 -3.60 6.16 -6.50
N ILE A 42 -4.83 6.24 -5.98
CA ILE A 42 -5.08 6.17 -4.54
C ILE A 42 -4.86 4.71 -4.09
N ILE A 43 -3.87 4.49 -3.24
CA ILE A 43 -3.53 3.17 -2.70
C ILE A 43 -4.00 2.98 -1.26
N HIS A 44 -4.29 4.08 -0.57
CA HIS A 44 -4.84 4.07 0.78
C HIS A 44 -5.68 5.32 1.01
N SER A 45 -6.84 5.14 1.64
CA SER A 45 -7.70 6.25 2.03
C SER A 45 -8.45 5.86 3.29
N ASN A 46 -8.09 6.44 4.42
CA ASN A 46 -8.77 6.15 5.69
C ASN A 46 -8.90 7.39 6.57
N THR A 47 -9.92 7.38 7.42
CA THR A 47 -10.14 8.44 8.42
C THR A 47 -9.50 8.02 9.73
N TYR A 48 -8.64 8.87 10.26
CA TYR A 48 -7.91 8.66 11.50
C TYR A 48 -8.43 9.61 12.59
N PRO A 49 -8.48 9.15 13.86
CA PRO A 49 -8.69 10.04 14.99
C PRO A 49 -7.49 10.98 15.11
N ASN A 50 -7.70 12.13 15.77
CA ASN A 50 -6.61 13.05 16.08
C ASN A 50 -5.44 12.29 16.71
N PHE A 51 -4.21 12.57 16.29
CA PHE A 51 -3.01 11.94 16.86
C PHE A 51 -2.76 12.53 18.25
N GLN A 52 -3.52 12.08 19.26
CA GLN A 52 -3.37 12.52 20.65
C GLN A 52 -1.98 12.11 21.16
N GLY A 53 -1.07 13.08 21.28
CA GLY A 53 0.26 12.89 21.88
C GLY A 53 1.39 12.47 20.93
N LEU A 54 1.13 12.27 19.63
CA LEU A 54 2.19 12.05 18.62
C LEU A 54 2.29 13.26 17.68
N PRO A 55 3.49 13.76 17.35
CA PRO A 55 3.65 14.75 16.31
C PRO A 55 3.01 14.24 15.01
N PHE A 56 2.11 15.03 14.44
CA PHE A 56 1.36 14.69 13.23
C PHE A 56 2.27 14.16 12.11
N LYS A 57 3.45 14.77 11.93
CA LYS A 57 4.46 14.32 10.96
C LYS A 57 4.89 12.87 11.19
N THR A 58 5.24 12.52 12.42
CA THR A 58 5.71 11.18 12.80
C THR A 58 4.62 10.13 12.59
N ALA A 59 3.38 10.44 12.94
CA ALA A 59 2.29 9.48 12.79
C ALA A 59 1.96 9.21 11.31
N VAL A 60 2.02 10.24 10.47
CA VAL A 60 1.86 10.11 9.02
C VAL A 60 2.98 9.30 8.41
N GLU A 61 4.24 9.61 8.73
CA GLU A 61 5.40 8.88 8.24
C GLU A 61 5.29 7.39 8.59
N LYS A 62 4.88 7.07 9.83
CA LYS A 62 4.65 5.69 10.26
C LYS A 62 3.56 5.00 9.44
N ILE A 63 2.42 5.65 9.20
CA ILE A 63 1.34 5.06 8.39
C ILE A 63 1.80 4.80 6.95
N VAL A 64 2.52 5.74 6.34
CA VAL A 64 3.03 5.59 4.97
C VAL A 64 4.10 4.48 4.92
N GLN A 65 4.97 4.39 5.92
CA GLN A 65 5.95 3.30 6.05
C GLN A 65 5.28 1.93 6.22
N GLU A 66 4.28 1.80 7.09
CA GLU A 66 3.54 0.56 7.28
C GLU A 66 2.85 0.11 5.99
N HIS A 67 2.27 1.05 5.24
CA HIS A 67 1.67 0.77 3.94
C HIS A 67 2.71 0.31 2.92
N HIS A 68 3.85 1.00 2.82
CA HIS A 68 4.96 0.62 1.95
C HIS A 68 5.46 -0.81 2.26
N GLN A 69 5.69 -1.14 3.53
CA GLN A 69 6.12 -2.47 3.95
C GLN A 69 5.06 -3.55 3.65
N ARG A 70 3.77 -3.22 3.74
CA ARG A 70 2.70 -4.15 3.36
C ARG A 70 2.70 -4.41 1.85
N MET A 71 2.89 -3.37 1.04
CA MET A 71 2.99 -3.51 -0.42
C MET A 71 4.20 -4.34 -0.84
N LYS A 72 5.36 -4.08 -0.23
CA LYS A 72 6.59 -4.85 -0.48
C LYS A 72 6.37 -6.35 -0.22
N ARG A 73 5.81 -6.71 0.94
CA ARG A 73 5.50 -8.10 1.28
C ARG A 73 4.50 -8.74 0.31
N LYS A 74 3.50 -7.98 -0.18
CA LYS A 74 2.55 -8.48 -1.18
C LYS A 74 3.23 -8.79 -2.50
N MET A 75 4.09 -7.90 -2.99
CA MET A 75 4.86 -8.10 -4.22
C MET A 75 5.82 -9.29 -4.09
N GLU A 76 6.51 -9.43 -2.95
CA GLU A 76 7.37 -10.59 -2.69
C GLU A 76 6.60 -11.91 -2.70
N LEU A 77 5.38 -11.93 -2.15
CA LEU A 77 4.52 -13.12 -2.18
C LEU A 77 4.03 -13.43 -3.60
N GLU A 78 3.61 -12.42 -4.36
CA GLU A 78 3.18 -12.59 -5.76
C GLU A 78 4.33 -13.10 -6.62
N ASN A 79 5.55 -12.59 -6.44
CA ASN A 79 6.73 -13.10 -7.13
C ASN A 79 7.01 -14.58 -6.81
N LYS A 80 6.96 -14.96 -5.54
CA LYS A 80 7.11 -16.38 -5.14
C LYS A 80 6.03 -17.28 -5.70
N MET A 81 4.79 -16.78 -5.80
CA MET A 81 3.71 -17.54 -6.43
C MET A 81 3.94 -17.71 -7.93
N ASN A 82 4.44 -16.68 -8.61
CA ASN A 82 4.79 -16.78 -10.03
C ASN A 82 5.96 -17.74 -10.25
N GLU A 83 7.02 -17.67 -9.43
CA GLU A 83 8.13 -18.62 -9.47
C GLU A 83 7.63 -20.07 -9.27
N PHE A 84 6.74 -20.30 -8.30
CA PHE A 84 6.13 -21.61 -8.11
C PHE A 84 5.28 -22.06 -9.31
N LEU A 85 4.52 -21.16 -9.93
CA LEU A 85 3.74 -21.48 -11.13
C LEU A 85 4.64 -21.81 -12.32
N GLU A 86 5.74 -21.08 -12.51
CA GLU A 86 6.74 -21.37 -13.55
C GLU A 86 7.41 -22.74 -13.32
N GLU A 87 7.78 -23.06 -12.08
CA GLU A 87 8.28 -24.39 -11.71
C GLU A 87 7.20 -25.46 -11.98
N PHE A 88 5.95 -25.22 -11.59
CA PHE A 88 4.85 -26.16 -11.81
C PHE A 88 4.54 -26.38 -13.30
N GLU A 89 4.60 -25.33 -14.13
CA GLU A 89 4.48 -25.44 -15.59
C GLU A 89 5.63 -26.22 -16.21
N GLN A 90 6.86 -26.05 -15.73
CA GLN A 90 8.00 -26.88 -16.17
C GLN A 90 7.81 -28.35 -15.80
N TRP A 91 7.31 -28.65 -14.61
CA TRP A 91 7.02 -30.03 -14.19
C TRP A 91 5.85 -30.65 -14.96
N ASN A 92 4.79 -29.89 -15.26
CA ASN A 92 3.66 -30.40 -16.08
C ASN A 92 3.98 -30.46 -17.56
N GLY A 93 4.80 -29.55 -18.08
CA GLY A 93 5.34 -29.62 -19.43
C GLY A 93 6.23 -30.85 -19.62
N VAL A 94 6.83 -31.39 -18.55
CA VAL A 94 7.52 -32.70 -18.57
C VAL A 94 6.54 -33.87 -18.60
N ILE A 95 5.31 -33.75 -18.06
CA ILE A 95 4.31 -34.83 -18.03
C ILE A 95 3.62 -35.02 -19.40
N GLU A 96 3.46 -33.97 -20.21
CA GLU A 96 2.84 -34.10 -21.55
C GLU A 96 3.70 -34.92 -22.55
N TYR A 97 4.99 -35.11 -22.30
CA TYR A 97 5.88 -35.87 -23.20
C TYR A 97 6.07 -37.34 -22.84
N ASP A 98 5.55 -37.84 -21.70
CA ASP A 98 5.82 -39.21 -21.22
C ASP A 98 4.60 -40.15 -21.24
N VAL A 99 3.55 -39.80 -22.00
CA VAL A 99 2.33 -40.64 -22.17
C VAL A 99 2.18 -41.22 -23.59
N HIS A 100 3.16 -41.04 -24.47
CA HIS A 100 3.20 -41.68 -25.79
C HIS A 100 4.53 -42.40 -26.02
N GLU A 101 4.66 -43.61 -25.48
CA GLU A 101 5.15 -44.78 -26.23
C GLU A 101 5.10 -46.04 -25.36
N SER A 102 4.15 -46.94 -25.65
CA SER A 102 4.29 -48.41 -25.61
C SER A 102 3.07 -49.05 -26.27
#